data_AF-A0A183KRT9-F1
#
_entry.id   AF-A0A183KRT9-F1
#
_cell.length_a   1.000
_cell.length_b   1.000
_cell.length_c   1.000
_cell.angle_alpha   90.00
_cell.angle_beta   90.00
_cell.angle_gamma   90.00
#
_symmetry.space_group_name_H-M   'P 1'
#
loop_
_entity.id
_entity.type
_entity.pdbx_description
1 polymer ?
#
loop_
_entity_poly.entity_id
_entity_poly.type
_entity_poly.pdbx_seq_one_letter_code
_entity_poly.pdbx_strand_id
1 'polypeptide(L)'
;MESNWKGIKEVITSTCHEVLGHKKNHHKEWITVNILDKIQERRNKKAAINTSRTRAEKAKAQAEYTEVDKQVRGSIRTDKRKYVEDLATTA
;
A
#
# COMPACT_ATOMS: atom_id res chain seq x y z
N MET A 1 -30.99 22.81 -7.15
CA MET A 1 -30.12 23.03 -5.96
C MET A 1 -28.82 22.23 -6.03
N GLU A 2 -28.84 20.98 -6.48
CA GLU A 2 -27.63 20.14 -6.63
C GLU A 2 -26.56 20.76 -7.54
N SER A 3 -26.96 21.48 -8.60
CA SER A 3 -26.05 22.17 -9.52
C SER A 3 -25.24 23.28 -8.84
N ASN A 4 -25.88 24.10 -8.00
CA ASN A 4 -25.18 25.13 -7.22
C ASN A 4 -24.22 24.52 -6.21
N TRP A 5 -24.62 23.44 -5.54
CA TRP A 5 -23.75 22.75 -4.60
C TRP A 5 -22.51 22.15 -5.28
N LYS A 6 -22.68 21.59 -6.49
CA LYS A 6 -21.57 21.10 -7.30
C LYS A 6 -20.61 22.22 -7.70
N GLY A 7 -21.14 23.37 -8.14
CA GLY A 7 -20.32 24.53 -8.51
C GLY A 7 -19.49 25.06 -7.34
N ILE A 8 -20.07 25.18 -6.15
CA ILE A 8 -19.34 25.61 -4.94
C ILE A 8 -18.21 24.64 -4.59
N LYS A 9 -18.47 23.33 -4.69
CA LYS A 9 -17.48 22.30 -4.42
C LYS A 9 -16.32 22.35 -5.43
N GLU A 10 -16.60 22.61 -6.70
CA GLU A 10 -15.58 22.75 -7.75
C GLU A 10 -14.71 23.98 -7.53
N VAL A 11 -15.29 25.14 -7.22
CA VAL A 11 -14.54 26.37 -6.94
C VAL A 11 -13.58 26.18 -5.77
N ILE A 12 -14.08 25.66 -4.64
CA ILE A 12 -13.25 25.40 -3.44
C ILE A 12 -12.12 24.42 -3.78
N THR A 13 -12.43 23.34 -4.48
CA THR A 13 -11.43 22.34 -4.87
C THR A 13 -10.36 22.94 -5.79
N SER A 14 -10.77 23.80 -6.73
CA SER A 14 -9.86 24.51 -7.65
C SER A 14 -8.90 25.43 -6.91
N THR A 15 -9.42 26.28 -6.01
CA THR A 15 -8.60 27.19 -5.21
C THR A 15 -7.62 26.43 -4.32
N CYS A 16 -8.05 25.32 -3.71
CA CYS A 16 -7.15 24.47 -2.93
C CYS A 16 -6.02 23.88 -3.78
N HIS A 17 -6.30 23.42 -5.00
CA HIS A 17 -5.27 22.90 -5.90
C HIS A 17 -4.32 23.97 -6.41
N GLU A 18 -4.79 25.20 -6.64
CA GLU A 18 -3.96 26.32 -7.07
C GLU A 18 -3.00 26.78 -5.97
N VAL A 19 -3.50 26.89 -4.73
CA VAL A 19 -2.70 27.39 -3.59
C VAL A 19 -1.78 26.31 -3.02
N LEU A 20 -2.28 25.09 -2.82
CA LEU A 20 -1.54 24.01 -2.14
C LEU A 20 -0.84 23.06 -3.13
N GLY A 21 -1.14 23.18 -4.42
CA GLY A 21 -0.73 22.20 -5.42
C GLY A 21 -1.50 20.89 -5.28
N HIS A 22 -1.48 20.08 -6.34
CA HIS A 22 -1.91 18.69 -6.21
C HIS A 22 -0.90 17.91 -5.39
N LYS A 23 -1.37 17.16 -4.38
CA LYS A 23 -0.57 16.12 -3.76
C LYS A 23 -0.15 15.15 -4.86
N LYS A 24 1.13 15.19 -5.23
CA LYS A 24 1.68 14.25 -6.20
C LYS A 24 1.56 12.87 -5.59
N ASN A 25 0.62 12.07 -6.08
CA ASN A 25 0.61 10.62 -5.89
C ASN A 25 1.73 10.05 -6.76
N HIS A 26 2.98 10.41 -6.45
CA HIS A 26 4.07 9.56 -6.84
C HIS A 26 3.76 8.23 -6.19
N HIS A 27 3.40 7.23 -7.01
CA HIS A 27 3.62 5.87 -6.58
C HIS A 27 5.08 5.86 -6.14
N LYS A 28 5.32 5.52 -4.87
CA LYS A 28 6.68 5.53 -4.35
C LYS A 28 7.47 4.60 -5.26
N GLU A 29 8.40 5.13 -6.04
CA GLU A 29 9.06 4.40 -7.14
C GLU A 29 9.78 3.15 -6.64
N TRP A 30 10.08 3.07 -5.34
CA TRP A 30 10.62 1.87 -4.71
C TRP A 30 9.64 0.70 -4.58
N ILE A 31 8.33 0.88 -4.78
CA ILE A 31 7.36 -0.22 -4.68
C ILE A 31 7.44 -1.06 -5.96
N THR A 32 8.30 -2.08 -5.93
CA THR A 32 8.46 -3.03 -7.03
C THR A 32 7.20 -3.89 -7.23
N VAL A 33 6.92 -4.30 -8.47
CA VAL A 33 5.82 -5.24 -8.81
C VAL A 33 5.87 -6.51 -7.95
N ASN A 34 7.08 -7.04 -7.72
CA ASN A 34 7.32 -8.19 -6.85
C ASN A 34 6.84 -7.98 -5.39
N ILE A 35 6.87 -6.74 -4.87
CA ILE A 35 6.31 -6.45 -3.53
C ILE A 35 4.78 -6.50 -3.57
N LEU A 36 4.16 -6.00 -4.64
CA LEU A 36 2.70 -6.01 -4.79
C LEU A 36 2.17 -7.45 -4.80
N ASP A 37 2.85 -8.37 -5.50
CA ASP A 37 2.51 -9.79 -5.52
C ASP A 37 2.57 -10.41 -4.12
N LYS A 38 3.65 -10.14 -3.36
CA LYS A 38 3.78 -10.63 -1.97
C LYS A 38 2.75 -10.02 -1.02
N ILE A 39 2.37 -8.76 -1.21
CA ILE A 39 1.28 -8.12 -0.45
C ILE A 39 -0.04 -8.82 -0.74
N GLN A 40 -0.29 -9.16 -2.01
CA GLN A 40 -1.49 -9.90 -2.40
C GLN A 40 -1.49 -11.31 -1.82
N GLU A 41 -0.37 -12.01 -1.83
CA GLU A 41 -0.20 -13.31 -1.17
C GLU A 41 -0.51 -13.22 0.32
N ARG A 42 0.03 -12.20 1.02
CA ARG A 42 -0.27 -11.94 2.43
C ARG A 42 -1.77 -11.74 2.68
N ARG A 43 -2.47 -11.02 1.79
CA ARG A 43 -3.93 -10.82 1.87
C ARG A 43 -4.67 -12.14 1.73
N ASN A 44 -4.26 -13.00 0.80
CA ASN A 44 -4.86 -14.32 0.61
C ASN A 44 -4.67 -15.21 1.85
N LYS A 45 -3.47 -15.21 2.45
CA LYS A 45 -3.22 -15.92 3.73
C LYS A 45 -4.07 -15.37 4.88
N LYS A 46 -4.27 -14.05 4.93
CA LYS A 46 -5.17 -13.42 5.92
C LYS A 46 -6.62 -13.86 5.73
N ALA A 47 -7.08 -13.98 4.48
CA ALA A 47 -8.41 -14.49 4.18
C ALA A 47 -8.59 -15.94 4.66
N ALA A 48 -7.58 -16.81 4.46
CA ALA A 48 -7.61 -18.18 4.96
C ALA A 48 -7.73 -18.28 6.49
N ILE A 49 -7.11 -17.36 7.24
CA ILE A 49 -7.30 -17.27 8.70
C ILE A 49 -8.75 -16.89 9.03
N ASN A 50 -9.31 -15.92 8.31
CA ASN A 50 -10.66 -15.43 8.58
C ASN A 50 -11.75 -16.45 8.24
N THR A 51 -11.51 -17.32 7.25
CA THR A 51 -12.46 -18.36 6.83
C THR A 51 -12.29 -19.69 7.57
N SER A 52 -11.24 -19.84 8.39
CA SER A 52 -10.97 -21.07 9.15
C SER A 52 -12.11 -21.40 10.12
N ARG A 53 -12.51 -22.69 10.16
CA ARG A 53 -13.64 -23.16 10.98
C ARG A 53 -13.17 -23.81 12.28
N THR A 54 -12.05 -24.50 12.23
CA THR A 54 -11.49 -25.17 13.42
C THR A 54 -10.27 -24.43 13.97
N ARG A 55 -9.97 -24.65 15.25
CA ARG A 55 -8.81 -24.03 15.92
C ARG A 55 -7.48 -24.49 15.31
N ALA A 56 -7.41 -25.74 14.85
CA ALA A 56 -6.23 -26.30 14.20
C ALA A 56 -5.97 -25.68 12.82
N GLU A 57 -7.00 -25.55 11.99
CA GLU A 57 -6.90 -24.84 10.70
C GLU A 57 -6.46 -23.40 10.89
N LYS A 58 -7.04 -22.70 11.87
CA LYS A 58 -6.67 -21.32 12.20
C LYS A 58 -5.21 -21.22 12.61
N ALA A 59 -4.72 -22.13 13.45
CA ALA A 59 -3.32 -22.16 13.88
C ALA A 59 -2.36 -22.38 12.70
N LYS A 60 -2.69 -23.30 11.79
CA LYS A 60 -1.90 -23.55 10.58
C LYS A 60 -1.87 -22.32 9.65
N ALA A 61 -3.04 -21.75 9.36
CA ALA A 61 -3.14 -20.55 8.52
C ALA A 61 -2.42 -19.34 9.14
N GLN A 62 -2.45 -19.24 10.48
CA GLN A 62 -1.74 -18.20 11.22
C GLN A 62 -0.22 -18.35 11.09
N ALA A 63 0.31 -19.56 11.17
CA ALA A 63 1.74 -19.83 10.97
C ALA A 63 2.20 -19.42 9.56
N GLU A 64 1.43 -19.81 8.53
CA GLU A 64 1.71 -19.43 7.14
C GLU A 64 1.68 -17.92 6.92
N TYR A 65 0.68 -17.22 7.48
CA TYR A 65 0.59 -15.76 7.39
C TYR A 65 1.78 -15.07 8.07
N THR A 66 2.23 -15.57 9.21
CA THR A 66 3.35 -14.98 9.96
C THR A 66 4.65 -15.05 9.16
N GLU A 67 4.91 -16.12 8.42
CA GLU A 67 6.08 -16.22 7.54
C GLU A 67 6.00 -15.24 6.35
N VAL A 68 4.86 -15.18 5.67
CA VAL A 68 4.67 -14.25 4.55
C VAL A 68 4.73 -12.79 5.00
N ASP A 69 4.18 -12.45 6.16
CA ASP A 69 4.25 -11.07 6.70
C ASP A 69 5.69 -10.64 7.03
N LYS A 70 6.50 -11.54 7.60
CA LYS A 70 7.93 -11.27 7.82
C LYS A 70 8.64 -10.98 6.50
N GLN A 71 8.39 -11.77 5.46
CA GLN A 71 9.01 -11.59 4.15
C GLN A 71 8.60 -10.27 3.49
N VAL A 72 7.30 -9.92 3.50
CA VAL A 72 6.79 -8.65 2.97
C VAL A 72 7.43 -7.46 3.68
N ARG A 73 7.49 -7.53 5.02
CA ARG A 73 8.08 -6.44 5.82
C ARG A 73 9.59 -6.32 5.60
N GLY A 74 10.26 -7.44 5.35
CA GLY A 74 11.67 -7.48 4.94
C GLY A 74 11.89 -6.85 3.56
N SER A 75 11.14 -7.27 2.53
CA SER A 75 11.28 -6.74 1.17
C SER A 75 11.01 -5.25 1.08
N ILE A 76 9.99 -4.75 1.80
CA ILE A 76 9.68 -3.31 1.87
C ILE A 76 10.87 -2.51 2.42
N ARG A 77 11.58 -3.04 3.42
CA ARG A 77 12.76 -2.36 3.98
C ARG A 77 13.92 -2.38 2.99
N THR A 78 14.14 -3.50 2.32
CA THR A 78 15.22 -3.65 1.33
C THR A 78 15.02 -2.73 0.14
N ASP A 79 13.82 -2.69 -0.45
CA ASP A 79 13.53 -1.83 -1.61
C ASP A 79 13.66 -0.35 -1.25
N LYS A 80 13.18 0.05 -0.06
CA LYS A 80 13.39 1.41 0.43
C LYS A 80 14.88 1.75 0.60
N ARG A 81 15.70 0.81 1.08
CA ARG A 81 17.14 1.01 1.25
C ARG A 81 17.84 1.16 -0.10
N LYS A 82 17.57 0.25 -1.04
CA LYS A 82 18.10 0.30 -2.41
C LYS A 82 17.76 1.62 -3.10
N TYR A 83 16.51 2.05 -3.02
CA TYR A 83 16.08 3.31 -3.61
C TYR A 83 16.83 4.52 -3.05
N VAL A 84 17.12 4.55 -1.74
CA VAL A 84 17.90 5.63 -1.13
C VAL A 84 19.38 5.55 -1.54
N GLU A 85 19.95 4.35 -1.65
CA GLU A 85 21.33 4.13 -2.12
C GLU A 85 21.48 4.58 -3.58
N ASP A 86 20.57 4.18 -4.47
CA ASP A 86 20.58 4.55 -5.90
C ASP A 86 20.49 6.07 -6.10
N LEU A 87 19.63 6.75 -5.31
CA LEU A 87 19.52 8.21 -5.31
C LEU A 87 20.83 8.87 -4.87
N ALA A 88 21.51 8.32 -3.87
CA ALA A 88 22.77 8.86 -3.36
C ALA A 88 23.93 8.66 -4.35
N THR A 89 23.94 7.57 -5.12
CA THR A 89 24.96 7.31 -6.16
C THR A 89 24.74 8.09 -7.45
N THR A 90 23.52 8.56 -7.71
CA THR A 90 23.17 9.31 -8.92
C THR A 90 23.34 10.82 -8.73
N ALA A 91 23.47 11.29 -7.49
CA ALA A 91 23.77 12.68 -7.13
C ALA A 91 25.27 12.97 -7.18
#